data_AF-A0A0D0D5M0-F1
#
_entry.id   AF-A0A0D0D5M0-F1
#
_cell.length_a   1.000
_cell.length_b   1.000
_cell.length_c   1.000
_cell.angle_alpha   90.00
_cell.angle_beta   90.00
_cell.angle_gamma   90.00
#
_symmetry.space_group_name_H-M   'P 1'
#
loop_
_entity.id
_entity.type
_entity.pdbx_description
1 polymer ?
#
loop_
_entity_poly.entity_id
_entity_poly.type
_entity_poly.pdbx_seq_one_letter_code
_entity_poly.pdbx_strand_id
1 'polypeptide(L)'
;MTSTGINAVESSSEGRVGDTESALLVAELVLDDIAALEVSRKGEKRDDAPLSDEELAIQLQAASIKSFIGLLSDHQFASSIDRALETDASQLTALCNLDEAEHDDHRAAIALEVGQALPPQTPFQRMMEAQRQPERLLREPSPTSQIEACDWNVEPVSEALEDLRIVPTPSTAAPHQFRIECVICGDRVVGTRSFQATCCHYYCRGCLVDLVQTSLRDERLHPLRCCHQELALETVFQFISASLRAQFVDKRIEFATPSPSRVYCPNPRCSRFLGGSGGTKQDLHCEECGAVVCSECKDNVHPGEDCQYNQATLGVKALAAASGWKTCPGCHAIVELNQGCYHITCRCSTQFCYLCSARWRTCGCRQWDEQNLLNDAERRVFNEFGAGEAELRPDIHAERVHDRMEELRHSHECVHHSWRFRHGCGECEECGDFLPVFLMRCTNCQTLACRRCSVNRL
;
A
#
# COMPACT_ATOMS: atom_id res chain seq x y z
N MET A 1 -6.67 -35.82 -56.27
CA MET A 1 -6.52 -34.39 -56.60
C MET A 1 -6.84 -33.59 -55.35
N THR A 2 -5.81 -32.94 -54.82
CA THR A 2 -5.80 -31.71 -54.00
C THR A 2 -6.85 -31.52 -52.90
N SER A 3 -6.40 -31.57 -51.64
CA SER A 3 -6.72 -30.50 -50.68
C SER A 3 -5.54 -30.26 -49.74
N THR A 4 -5.12 -29.00 -49.76
CA THR A 4 -4.04 -28.33 -49.04
C THR A 4 -4.25 -28.32 -47.52
N GLY A 5 -3.18 -28.63 -46.78
CA GLY A 5 -3.09 -28.46 -45.32
C GLY A 5 -2.76 -27.00 -44.95
N ILE A 6 -3.44 -26.51 -43.92
CA ILE A 6 -3.17 -25.22 -43.27
C ILE A 6 -2.28 -25.54 -42.06
N ASN A 7 -1.04 -25.06 -42.08
CA ASN A 7 -0.11 -25.14 -40.96
C ASN A 7 -0.59 -24.21 -39.83
N ALA A 8 -0.77 -24.78 -38.64
CA ALA A 8 -0.87 -24.03 -37.40
C ALA A 8 0.54 -23.57 -36.99
N VAL A 9 0.68 -22.27 -36.73
CA VAL A 9 1.91 -21.66 -36.22
C VAL A 9 1.96 -21.90 -34.71
N GLU A 10 2.83 -22.81 -34.28
CA GLU A 10 3.27 -22.91 -32.89
C GLU A 10 4.22 -21.75 -32.59
N SER A 11 3.80 -20.84 -31.72
CA SER A 11 4.63 -19.74 -31.23
C SER A 11 5.56 -20.25 -30.13
N SER A 12 6.73 -20.75 -30.53
CA SER A 12 7.85 -21.05 -29.64
C SER A 12 8.34 -19.76 -28.97
N SER A 13 8.25 -19.70 -27.64
CA SER A 13 8.68 -18.57 -26.79
C SER A 13 10.06 -18.83 -26.15
N GLU A 14 10.97 -19.49 -26.87
CA GLU A 14 12.35 -19.76 -26.42
C GLU A 14 13.40 -18.88 -27.13
N GLY A 15 12.99 -17.74 -27.69
CA GLY A 15 13.91 -16.73 -28.21
C GLY A 15 13.81 -15.45 -27.38
N ARG A 16 14.94 -14.98 -26.83
CA ARG A 16 15.35 -13.55 -26.70
C ARG A 16 16.18 -13.14 -25.47
N VAL A 17 16.91 -14.03 -24.79
CA VAL A 17 18.00 -13.54 -23.89
C VAL A 17 19.13 -12.86 -24.70
N GLY A 18 19.34 -13.28 -25.95
CA GLY A 18 20.32 -12.65 -26.85
C GLY A 18 19.87 -11.35 -27.54
N ASP A 19 18.60 -10.96 -27.45
CA ASP A 19 18.06 -9.80 -28.20
C ASP A 19 18.17 -8.50 -27.40
N THR A 20 18.00 -8.55 -26.08
CA THR A 20 18.09 -7.37 -25.21
C THR A 20 19.52 -6.93 -24.95
N GLU A 21 20.45 -7.86 -24.72
CA GLU A 21 21.88 -7.54 -24.54
C GLU A 21 22.50 -7.00 -25.84
N SER A 22 22.11 -7.58 -26.99
CA SER A 22 22.49 -7.05 -28.30
C SER A 22 21.89 -5.67 -28.56
N ALA A 23 20.62 -5.44 -28.21
CA ALA A 23 19.98 -4.14 -28.37
C ALA A 23 20.59 -3.06 -27.46
N LEU A 24 21.00 -3.42 -26.23
CA LEU A 24 21.74 -2.55 -25.32
C LEU A 24 23.07 -2.12 -25.93
N LEU A 25 23.86 -3.09 -26.40
CA LEU A 25 25.15 -2.82 -27.04
C LEU A 25 24.99 -1.93 -28.28
N VAL A 26 23.98 -2.18 -29.11
CA VAL A 26 23.69 -1.35 -30.28
C VAL A 26 23.34 0.09 -29.85
N ALA A 27 22.51 0.26 -28.82
CA ALA A 27 22.14 1.59 -28.34
C ALA A 27 23.34 2.35 -27.74
N GLU A 28 24.23 1.67 -27.03
CA GLU A 28 25.48 2.24 -26.50
C GLU A 28 26.41 2.69 -27.64
N LEU A 29 26.59 1.85 -28.67
CA LEU A 29 27.41 2.20 -29.83
C LEU A 29 26.88 3.44 -30.57
N VAL A 30 25.56 3.62 -30.66
CA VAL A 30 24.99 4.83 -31.27
C VAL A 30 25.26 6.08 -30.43
N LEU A 31 25.29 5.98 -29.09
CA LEU A 31 25.71 7.10 -28.25
C LEU A 31 27.20 7.43 -28.41
N ASP A 32 28.05 6.42 -28.57
CA ASP A 32 29.47 6.61 -28.85
C ASP A 32 29.70 7.30 -30.21
N ASP A 33 28.94 6.92 -31.23
CA ASP A 33 28.95 7.58 -32.54
C ASP A 33 28.51 9.06 -32.44
N ILE A 34 27.45 9.33 -31.67
CA ILE A 34 26.99 10.71 -31.42
C ILE A 34 28.07 11.52 -30.68
N ALA A 35 28.71 10.95 -29.66
CA ALA A 35 29.78 11.61 -28.92
C ALA A 35 31.00 11.91 -29.82
N ALA A 36 31.35 11.00 -30.73
CA ALA A 36 32.42 11.22 -31.70
C ALA A 36 32.10 12.38 -32.68
N LEU A 37 30.83 12.51 -33.09
CA LEU A 37 30.35 13.63 -33.90
C LEU A 37 30.43 14.97 -33.13
N GLU A 38 30.07 14.99 -31.85
CA GLU A 38 30.15 16.18 -31.00
C GLU A 38 31.60 16.64 -30.76
N VAL A 39 32.52 15.70 -30.52
CA VAL A 39 33.96 16.00 -30.35
C VAL A 39 34.55 16.62 -31.62
N SER A 40 34.15 16.13 -32.80
CA SER A 40 34.61 16.64 -34.09
C SER A 40 34.15 18.08 -34.38
N ARG A 41 33.10 18.56 -33.70
CA ARG A 41 32.51 19.91 -33.88
C ARG A 41 33.04 20.97 -32.90
N LYS A 42 33.81 20.57 -31.88
CA LYS A 42 34.17 21.42 -30.72
C LYS A 42 35.19 22.55 -30.99
N GLY A 43 35.21 23.12 -32.20
CA GLY A 43 36.14 24.16 -32.62
C GLY A 43 35.57 25.37 -33.35
N GLU A 44 34.26 25.44 -33.67
CA GLU A 44 33.76 26.43 -34.65
C GLU A 44 32.92 27.60 -34.11
N LYS A 45 32.50 27.66 -32.82
CA LYS A 45 31.60 28.75 -32.36
C LYS A 45 31.83 29.21 -30.92
N ARG A 46 31.38 30.44 -30.64
CA ARG A 46 31.35 31.07 -29.30
C ARG A 46 30.27 30.39 -28.43
N ASP A 47 30.58 30.20 -27.14
CA ASP A 47 29.74 29.49 -26.16
C ASP A 47 28.32 30.08 -25.96
N ASP A 48 28.09 31.35 -26.33
CA ASP A 48 26.81 32.06 -26.14
C ASP A 48 25.86 32.00 -27.36
N ALA A 49 26.20 31.27 -28.42
CA ALA A 49 25.36 31.18 -29.61
C ALA A 49 24.23 30.14 -29.43
N PRO A 50 22.99 30.42 -29.87
CA PRO A 50 21.91 29.43 -29.84
C PRO A 50 22.28 28.21 -30.68
N LEU A 51 21.89 27.02 -30.21
CA LEU A 51 22.09 25.74 -30.89
C LEU A 51 21.46 25.81 -32.29
N SER A 52 22.19 25.30 -33.28
CA SER A 52 21.63 25.07 -34.61
C SER A 52 20.60 23.94 -34.58
N ASP A 53 19.67 23.93 -35.53
CA ASP A 53 18.66 22.88 -35.67
C ASP A 53 19.28 21.48 -35.74
N GLU A 54 20.47 21.36 -36.34
CA GLU A 54 21.23 20.11 -36.42
C GLU A 54 21.79 19.67 -35.06
N GLU A 55 22.34 20.60 -34.26
CA GLU A 55 22.83 20.31 -32.90
C GLU A 55 21.68 19.96 -31.97
N LEU A 56 20.55 20.65 -32.10
CA LEU A 56 19.33 20.33 -31.35
C LEU A 56 18.80 18.94 -31.72
N ALA A 57 18.80 18.58 -33.01
CA ALA A 57 18.38 17.26 -33.47
C ALA A 57 19.27 16.13 -32.91
N ILE A 58 20.59 16.34 -32.89
CA ILE A 58 21.56 15.38 -32.31
C ILE A 58 21.33 15.22 -30.80
N GLN A 59 21.12 16.32 -30.07
CA GLN A 59 20.81 16.27 -28.63
C GLN A 59 19.52 15.52 -28.33
N LEU A 60 18.46 15.76 -29.11
CA LEU A 60 17.19 15.05 -28.98
C LEU A 60 17.34 13.55 -29.29
N GLN A 61 18.13 13.19 -30.30
CA GLN A 61 18.43 11.80 -30.62
C GLN A 61 19.20 11.12 -29.49
N ALA A 62 20.22 11.78 -28.92
CA ALA A 62 20.96 11.26 -27.78
C ALA A 62 20.07 11.05 -26.55
N ALA A 63 19.16 11.99 -26.26
CA ALA A 63 18.20 11.87 -25.17
C ALA A 63 17.24 10.68 -25.37
N SER A 64 16.75 10.48 -26.61
CA SER A 64 15.90 9.35 -26.96
C SER A 64 16.62 8.00 -26.77
N ILE A 65 17.87 7.88 -27.22
CA ILE A 65 18.65 6.65 -27.08
C ILE A 65 18.97 6.35 -25.61
N LYS A 66 19.31 7.38 -24.80
CA LYS A 66 19.49 7.21 -23.35
C LYS A 66 18.23 6.68 -22.66
N SER A 67 17.06 7.20 -23.03
CA SER A 67 15.79 6.67 -22.53
C SER A 67 15.55 5.22 -22.94
N PHE A 68 15.94 4.85 -24.16
CA PHE A 68 15.80 3.49 -24.67
C PHE A 68 16.74 2.50 -23.95
N ILE A 69 17.97 2.90 -23.65
CA ILE A 69 18.90 2.13 -22.81
C ILE A 69 18.30 1.86 -21.44
N GLY A 70 17.73 2.88 -20.79
CA GLY A 70 17.06 2.72 -19.49
C GLY A 70 15.97 1.64 -19.52
N LEU A 71 15.12 1.67 -20.56
CA LEU A 71 14.06 0.66 -20.74
C LEU A 71 14.62 -0.75 -20.96
N LEU A 72 15.70 -0.89 -21.74
CA LEU A 72 16.33 -2.19 -21.98
C LEU A 72 17.04 -2.73 -20.73
N SER A 73 17.68 -1.87 -19.94
CA SER A 73 18.29 -2.24 -18.66
C SER A 73 17.24 -2.70 -17.64
N ASP A 74 16.10 -2.00 -17.55
CA ASP A 74 14.99 -2.40 -16.69
C ASP A 74 14.43 -3.77 -17.09
N HIS A 75 14.27 -4.02 -18.39
CA HIS A 75 13.86 -5.32 -18.91
C HIS A 75 14.89 -6.42 -18.58
N GLN A 76 16.19 -6.16 -18.78
CA GLN A 76 17.25 -7.12 -18.46
C GLN A 76 17.24 -7.48 -16.97
N PHE A 77 17.06 -6.48 -16.11
CA PHE A 77 16.95 -6.69 -14.67
C PHE A 77 15.71 -7.52 -14.30
N ALA A 78 14.54 -7.20 -14.84
CA ALA A 78 13.32 -7.95 -14.59
C ALA A 78 13.44 -9.43 -15.04
N SER A 79 13.94 -9.69 -16.25
CA SER A 79 14.18 -11.05 -16.74
C SER A 79 15.20 -11.83 -15.90
N SER A 80 16.17 -11.14 -15.29
CA SER A 80 17.14 -11.77 -14.39
C SER A 80 16.49 -12.27 -13.10
N ILE A 81 15.50 -11.52 -12.57
CA ILE A 81 14.72 -11.90 -11.39
C ILE A 81 13.84 -13.10 -11.73
N ASP A 82 13.11 -13.07 -12.85
CA ASP A 82 12.24 -14.16 -13.27
C ASP A 82 13.02 -15.49 -13.38
N ARG A 83 14.18 -15.44 -14.04
CA ARG A 83 15.06 -16.61 -14.17
C ARG A 83 15.59 -17.11 -12.82
N ALA A 84 15.92 -16.20 -11.89
CA ALA A 84 16.34 -16.59 -10.54
C ALA A 84 15.19 -17.29 -9.79
N LEU A 85 13.96 -16.77 -9.89
CA LEU A 85 12.77 -17.38 -9.29
C LEU A 85 12.46 -18.75 -9.89
N GLU A 86 12.61 -18.92 -11.20
CA GLU A 86 12.43 -20.22 -11.87
C GLU A 86 13.49 -21.23 -11.41
N THR A 87 14.75 -20.81 -11.31
CA THR A 87 15.85 -21.66 -10.85
C THR A 87 15.64 -22.09 -9.39
N ASP A 88 15.21 -21.15 -8.55
CA ASP A 88 15.05 -21.35 -7.12
C ASP A 88 13.68 -21.92 -6.73
N ALA A 89 12.76 -22.10 -7.70
CA ALA A 89 11.37 -22.50 -7.46
C ALA A 89 11.24 -23.78 -6.62
N SER A 90 12.10 -24.78 -6.88
CA SER A 90 12.10 -26.05 -6.14
C SER A 90 12.55 -25.88 -4.69
N GLN A 91 13.55 -25.03 -4.44
CA GLN A 91 14.09 -24.74 -3.11
C GLN A 91 13.11 -23.87 -2.32
N LEU A 92 12.54 -22.83 -2.94
CA LEU A 92 11.50 -21.99 -2.36
C LEU A 92 10.27 -22.82 -1.98
N THR A 93 9.85 -23.75 -2.85
CA THR A 93 8.75 -24.67 -2.55
C THR A 93 9.08 -25.56 -1.36
N ALA A 94 10.30 -26.09 -1.28
CA ALA A 94 10.74 -26.89 -0.14
C ALA A 94 10.75 -26.09 1.18
N LEU A 95 11.25 -24.85 1.17
CA LEU A 95 11.25 -23.96 2.33
C LEU A 95 9.82 -23.61 2.77
N CYS A 96 8.93 -23.25 1.84
CA CYS A 96 7.52 -23.00 2.16
C CYS A 96 6.84 -24.22 2.80
N ASN A 97 7.15 -25.43 2.34
CA ASN A 97 6.61 -26.65 2.91
C ASN A 97 7.15 -26.92 4.32
N LEU A 98 8.41 -26.59 4.58
CA LEU A 98 9.03 -26.69 5.91
C LEU A 98 8.38 -25.70 6.88
N ASP A 99 8.26 -24.43 6.50
CA ASP A 99 7.67 -23.39 7.33
C ASP A 99 6.21 -23.72 7.71
N GLU A 100 5.42 -24.23 6.77
CA GLU A 100 4.04 -24.63 7.05
C GLU A 100 3.97 -25.84 7.98
N ALA A 101 4.88 -26.81 7.83
CA ALA A 101 4.98 -27.96 8.74
C ALA A 101 5.39 -27.53 10.16
N GLU A 102 6.37 -26.62 10.30
CA GLU A 102 6.76 -26.05 11.58
C GLU A 102 5.60 -25.28 12.24
N HIS A 103 4.82 -24.55 11.44
CA HIS A 103 3.64 -23.85 11.91
C HIS A 103 2.58 -24.83 12.44
N ASP A 104 2.34 -25.93 11.73
CA ASP A 104 1.38 -26.94 12.15
C ASP A 104 1.84 -27.69 13.41
N ASP A 105 3.14 -27.98 13.54
CA ASP A 105 3.74 -28.58 14.73
C ASP A 105 3.60 -27.66 15.95
N HIS A 106 3.84 -26.35 15.77
CA HIS A 106 3.63 -25.35 16.82
C HIS A 106 2.15 -25.31 17.28
N ARG A 107 1.21 -25.36 16.34
CA ARG A 107 -0.23 -25.41 16.65
C ARG A 107 -0.62 -26.68 17.41
N ALA A 108 -0.06 -27.82 17.04
CA ALA A 108 -0.26 -29.08 17.74
C ALA A 108 0.30 -29.04 19.18
N ALA A 109 1.48 -28.43 19.37
CA ALA A 109 2.07 -28.23 20.69
C ALA A 109 1.19 -27.36 21.62
N ILE A 110 0.64 -26.26 21.11
CA ILE A 110 -0.30 -25.41 21.87
C ILE A 110 -1.56 -26.19 22.23
N ALA A 111 -2.11 -26.99 21.31
CA ALA A 111 -3.30 -27.79 21.59
C ALA A 111 -3.07 -28.78 22.75
N LEU A 112 -1.88 -29.40 22.82
CA LEU A 112 -1.49 -30.27 23.93
C LEU A 112 -1.36 -29.51 25.26
N GLU A 113 -0.76 -28.32 25.24
CA GLU A 113 -0.58 -27.48 26.44
C GLU A 113 -1.93 -27.08 27.06
N VAL A 114 -2.92 -26.78 26.23
CA VAL A 114 -4.26 -26.34 26.67
C VAL A 114 -5.21 -27.54 26.92
N GLY A 115 -4.73 -28.77 26.76
CA GLY A 115 -5.53 -29.99 26.98
C GLY A 115 -6.62 -30.22 25.94
N GLN A 116 -6.47 -29.64 24.74
CA GLN A 116 -7.37 -29.84 23.60
C GLN A 116 -6.97 -31.07 22.78
N ALA A 117 -7.91 -31.59 21.98
CA ALA A 117 -7.61 -32.68 21.06
C ALA A 117 -6.63 -32.22 19.97
N LEU A 118 -5.67 -33.08 19.62
CA LEU A 118 -4.71 -32.82 18.56
C LEU A 118 -5.42 -32.59 17.22
N PRO A 119 -5.02 -31.56 16.45
CA PRO A 119 -5.53 -31.37 15.10
C PRO A 119 -5.11 -32.55 14.20
N PRO A 120 -5.93 -32.90 13.18
CA PRO A 120 -5.57 -33.93 12.22
C PRO A 120 -4.32 -33.52 11.42
N GLN A 121 -3.47 -34.49 11.11
CA GLN A 121 -2.22 -34.25 10.37
C GLN A 121 -2.48 -33.59 9.01
N THR A 122 -1.77 -32.50 8.74
CA THR A 122 -1.88 -31.78 7.48
C THR A 122 -1.13 -32.50 6.35
N PRO A 123 -1.42 -32.18 5.08
CA PRO A 123 -0.64 -32.70 3.95
C PRO A 123 0.86 -32.39 4.06
N PHE A 124 1.23 -31.23 4.63
CA PHE A 124 2.63 -30.81 4.80
C PHE A 124 3.35 -31.64 5.87
N GLN A 125 2.70 -31.88 7.01
CA GLN A 125 3.20 -32.81 8.04
C GLN A 125 3.39 -34.22 7.49
N ARG A 126 2.42 -34.73 6.72
CA ARG A 126 2.52 -36.04 6.07
C ARG A 126 3.66 -36.11 5.05
N MET A 127 3.86 -35.05 4.27
CA MET A 127 4.93 -34.97 3.28
C MET A 127 6.32 -34.94 3.95
N MET A 128 6.46 -34.18 5.04
CA MET A 128 7.69 -34.14 5.84
C MET A 128 7.98 -35.47 6.56
N GLU A 129 6.95 -36.12 7.11
CA GLU A 129 7.06 -37.45 7.70
C GLU A 129 7.45 -38.51 6.66
N ALA A 130 6.91 -38.42 5.44
CA ALA A 130 7.28 -39.30 4.32
C ALA A 130 8.73 -39.07 3.86
N GLN A 131 9.22 -37.83 3.86
CA GLN A 131 10.62 -37.51 3.56
C GLN A 131 11.60 -37.97 4.67
N ARG A 132 11.14 -38.12 5.91
CA ARG A 132 11.94 -38.61 7.05
C ARG A 132 12.06 -40.14 7.13
N GLN A 133 11.35 -40.92 6.30
CA GLN A 133 11.39 -42.39 6.33
C GLN A 133 11.91 -43.00 5.00
N PRO A 134 13.24 -43.12 4.79
CA PRO A 134 13.76 -43.88 3.65
C PRO A 134 13.60 -45.40 3.81
N GLU A 135 13.40 -45.93 5.02
CA GLU A 135 13.63 -47.36 5.32
C GLU A 135 12.40 -48.28 5.17
N ARG A 136 11.20 -47.77 4.83
CA ARG A 136 9.96 -48.58 4.89
C ARG A 136 9.51 -49.23 3.59
N LEU A 137 10.27 -49.12 2.50
CA LEU A 137 9.98 -49.80 1.22
C LEU A 137 10.70 -51.16 1.04
N LEU A 138 11.45 -51.64 2.04
CA LEU A 138 12.08 -52.96 2.01
C LEU A 138 11.18 -54.06 2.61
N ARG A 139 10.00 -54.29 2.03
CA ARG A 139 9.32 -55.59 2.21
C ARG A 139 8.23 -55.86 1.19
N GLU A 140 8.60 -56.11 -0.06
CA GLU A 140 8.03 -57.20 -0.88
C GLU A 140 9.11 -57.69 -1.88
N PRO A 141 9.17 -59.00 -2.19
CA PRO A 141 10.34 -59.61 -2.81
C PRO A 141 10.36 -59.46 -4.34
N SER A 142 11.54 -59.13 -4.87
CA SER A 142 11.86 -59.11 -6.30
C SER A 142 11.76 -60.51 -6.94
N PRO A 143 11.59 -60.58 -8.28
CA PRO A 143 12.44 -61.45 -9.07
C PRO A 143 13.25 -60.64 -10.09
N THR A 144 14.56 -60.70 -9.87
CA THR A 144 15.60 -61.02 -10.85
C THR A 144 15.82 -60.08 -12.04
N SER A 145 16.85 -59.24 -11.85
CA SER A 145 17.89 -58.81 -12.79
C SER A 145 17.80 -59.29 -14.25
N GLN A 146 17.94 -58.34 -15.19
CA GLN A 146 19.08 -58.31 -16.11
C GLN A 146 19.24 -56.92 -16.73
N ILE A 147 20.48 -56.44 -16.71
CA ILE A 147 20.97 -55.25 -17.39
C ILE A 147 20.95 -55.55 -18.89
N GLU A 148 20.41 -54.65 -19.73
CA GLU A 148 20.97 -54.43 -21.07
C GLU A 148 20.50 -53.13 -21.70
N ALA A 149 21.29 -52.69 -22.66
CA ALA A 149 21.46 -51.34 -23.17
C ALA A 149 20.22 -50.75 -23.87
N CYS A 150 20.24 -49.42 -23.98
CA CYS A 150 19.38 -48.66 -24.87
C CYS A 150 19.47 -49.21 -26.29
N ASP A 151 18.35 -49.74 -26.80
CA ASP A 151 18.15 -49.97 -28.23
C ASP A 151 16.89 -49.22 -28.68
N TRP A 152 17.07 -48.39 -29.70
CA TRP A 152 16.02 -47.59 -30.30
C TRP A 152 15.26 -48.48 -31.28
N ASN A 153 13.99 -48.76 -31.01
CA ASN A 153 13.06 -49.19 -32.06
C ASN A 153 11.69 -48.54 -31.89
N VAL A 154 11.24 -47.95 -32.99
CA VAL A 154 9.93 -47.33 -33.18
C VAL A 154 9.00 -48.41 -33.73
N GLU A 155 7.89 -48.71 -33.04
CA GLU A 155 6.81 -49.59 -33.51
C GLU A 155 5.45 -48.84 -33.46
N PRO A 156 4.48 -49.21 -34.32
CA PRO A 156 3.54 -48.28 -34.92
C PRO A 156 2.26 -48.00 -34.10
N VAL A 157 1.68 -46.83 -34.42
CA VAL A 157 0.49 -46.20 -33.81
C VAL A 157 -0.81 -46.91 -34.21
N SER A 158 -1.06 -48.12 -33.71
CA SER A 158 -2.39 -48.73 -33.88
C SER A 158 -2.97 -49.51 -32.70
N GLU A 159 -2.23 -49.74 -31.62
CA GLU A 159 -2.76 -50.45 -30.42
C GLU A 159 -3.04 -49.55 -29.20
N ALA A 160 -2.86 -48.22 -29.31
CA ALA A 160 -3.09 -47.27 -28.21
C ALA A 160 -4.49 -46.62 -28.18
N LEU A 161 -5.47 -47.17 -28.88
CA LEU A 161 -6.83 -46.59 -29.00
C LEU A 161 -7.91 -47.35 -28.22
N GLU A 162 -7.59 -48.48 -27.57
CA GLU A 162 -8.57 -49.24 -26.77
C GLU A 162 -8.70 -48.73 -25.31
N ASP A 163 -7.72 -47.96 -24.81
CA ASP A 163 -7.67 -47.50 -23.39
C ASP A 163 -8.36 -46.15 -23.12
N LEU A 164 -9.01 -45.53 -24.12
CA LEU A 164 -9.74 -44.26 -23.93
C LEU A 164 -11.21 -44.43 -23.49
N ARG A 165 -11.56 -45.55 -22.87
CA ARG A 165 -12.86 -45.66 -22.17
C ARG A 165 -12.76 -45.03 -20.80
N ILE A 166 -13.00 -43.72 -20.74
CA ILE A 166 -13.19 -42.96 -19.50
C ILE A 166 -14.45 -43.50 -18.80
N VAL A 167 -14.25 -44.33 -17.78
CA VAL A 167 -15.28 -44.64 -16.79
C VAL A 167 -15.42 -43.39 -15.89
N PRO A 168 -16.63 -42.83 -15.70
CA PRO A 168 -16.79 -41.67 -14.82
C PRO A 168 -16.52 -42.11 -13.39
N THR A 169 -15.37 -41.70 -12.85
CA THR A 169 -15.07 -41.81 -11.43
C THR A 169 -16.01 -40.88 -10.64
N PRO A 170 -16.50 -41.30 -9.46
CA PRO A 170 -17.33 -40.45 -8.63
C PRO A 170 -16.50 -39.23 -8.18
N SER A 171 -16.97 -38.05 -8.58
CA SER A 171 -16.40 -36.76 -8.21
C SER A 171 -16.40 -36.59 -6.68
N THR A 172 -15.24 -36.81 -6.06
CA THR A 172 -14.85 -36.15 -4.81
C THR A 172 -14.26 -34.78 -5.12
N ALA A 173 -15.00 -33.94 -5.84
CA ALA A 173 -14.71 -32.52 -5.82
C ALA A 173 -14.94 -32.04 -4.37
N ALA A 174 -13.87 -31.67 -3.68
CA ALA A 174 -13.97 -30.88 -2.47
C ALA A 174 -14.95 -29.72 -2.73
N PRO A 175 -15.87 -29.40 -1.81
CA PRO A 175 -16.88 -28.38 -2.06
C PRO A 175 -16.18 -27.12 -2.55
N HIS A 176 -16.57 -26.63 -3.73
CA HIS A 176 -16.02 -25.42 -4.32
C HIS A 176 -16.02 -24.32 -3.25
N GLN A 177 -14.84 -23.99 -2.73
CA GLN A 177 -14.71 -23.02 -1.67
C GLN A 177 -15.15 -21.67 -2.23
N PHE A 178 -16.23 -21.11 -1.67
CA PHE A 178 -16.74 -19.80 -2.08
C PHE A 178 -15.63 -18.75 -1.90
N ARG A 179 -15.18 -18.15 -3.00
CA ARG A 179 -14.13 -17.12 -3.01
C ARG A 179 -14.75 -15.73 -3.12
N ILE A 180 -14.21 -14.80 -2.34
CA ILE A 180 -14.67 -13.42 -2.23
C ILE A 180 -13.48 -12.48 -2.42
N GLU A 181 -13.73 -11.31 -2.97
CA GLU A 181 -12.72 -10.29 -3.21
C GLU A 181 -12.51 -9.38 -1.98
N CYS A 182 -11.25 -9.15 -1.60
CA CYS A 182 -10.89 -8.20 -0.56
C CYS A 182 -11.10 -6.76 -1.07
N VAL A 183 -11.85 -5.94 -0.33
CA VAL A 183 -12.15 -4.55 -0.70
C VAL A 183 -10.91 -3.64 -0.78
N ILE A 184 -9.81 -4.01 -0.13
CA ILE A 184 -8.57 -3.22 -0.07
C ILE A 184 -7.56 -3.62 -1.15
N CYS A 185 -7.19 -4.90 -1.25
CA CYS A 185 -6.17 -5.36 -2.20
C CYS A 185 -6.73 -5.95 -3.50
N GLY A 186 -8.02 -6.32 -3.55
CA GLY A 186 -8.61 -7.00 -4.71
C GLY A 186 -8.32 -8.51 -4.75
N ASP A 187 -7.58 -9.06 -3.79
CA ASP A 187 -7.27 -10.50 -3.79
C ASP A 187 -8.50 -11.35 -3.50
N ARG A 188 -8.61 -12.48 -4.22
CA ARG A 188 -9.67 -13.48 -4.02
C ARG A 188 -9.30 -14.43 -2.90
N VAL A 189 -9.98 -14.29 -1.76
CA VAL A 189 -9.79 -15.11 -0.55
C VAL A 189 -10.97 -16.05 -0.30
N VAL A 190 -10.73 -17.12 0.46
CA VAL A 190 -11.78 -18.04 0.88
C VAL A 190 -12.72 -17.31 1.86
N GLY A 191 -14.03 -17.32 1.59
CA GLY A 191 -15.02 -16.55 2.36
C GLY A 191 -14.99 -16.84 3.86
N THR A 192 -14.79 -18.10 4.25
CA THR A 192 -14.69 -18.52 5.67
C THR A 192 -13.44 -18.01 6.39
N ARG A 193 -12.40 -17.59 5.65
CA ARG A 193 -11.15 -17.00 6.18
C ARG A 193 -11.10 -15.48 5.98
N SER A 194 -12.20 -14.88 5.56
CA SER A 194 -12.32 -13.44 5.33
C SER A 194 -13.15 -12.79 6.44
N PHE A 195 -12.83 -11.55 6.75
CA PHE A 195 -13.64 -10.75 7.65
C PHE A 195 -14.72 -10.03 6.85
N GLN A 196 -15.98 -10.14 7.28
CA GLN A 196 -17.09 -9.40 6.70
C GLN A 196 -17.43 -8.20 7.59
N ALA A 197 -17.37 -7.00 7.02
CA ALA A 197 -17.81 -5.79 7.67
C ALA A 197 -19.34 -5.63 7.62
N THR A 198 -19.88 -4.77 8.49
CA THR A 198 -21.31 -4.41 8.55
C THR A 198 -21.84 -3.82 7.25
N CYS A 199 -20.96 -3.12 6.52
CA CYS A 199 -21.17 -2.58 5.17
C CYS A 199 -21.23 -3.66 4.05
N CYS A 200 -21.18 -4.96 4.39
CA CYS A 200 -21.07 -6.12 3.49
C CYS A 200 -19.77 -6.24 2.67
N HIS A 201 -18.77 -5.37 2.89
CA HIS A 201 -17.45 -5.55 2.29
C HIS A 201 -16.62 -6.61 3.03
N TYR A 202 -15.72 -7.26 2.29
CA TYR A 202 -14.86 -8.31 2.80
C TYR A 202 -13.39 -7.85 2.86
N TYR A 203 -12.68 -8.29 3.89
CA TYR A 203 -11.26 -8.04 4.08
C TYR A 203 -10.50 -9.37 4.15
N CYS A 204 -9.38 -9.45 3.44
CA CYS A 204 -8.40 -10.50 3.72
C CYS A 204 -7.74 -10.24 5.09
N ARG A 205 -7.23 -11.30 5.72
CA ARG A 205 -6.58 -11.18 7.04
C ARG A 205 -5.44 -10.16 7.05
N GLY A 206 -4.61 -10.13 6.02
CA GLY A 206 -3.49 -9.19 5.90
C GLY A 206 -3.96 -7.73 5.93
N CYS A 207 -4.91 -7.37 5.06
CA CYS A 207 -5.43 -6.00 5.00
C CYS A 207 -6.15 -5.58 6.30
N LEU A 208 -6.80 -6.51 6.99
CA LEU A 208 -7.43 -6.21 8.29
C LEU A 208 -6.37 -6.00 9.39
N VAL A 209 -5.34 -6.84 9.46
CA VAL A 209 -4.22 -6.68 10.40
C VAL A 209 -3.52 -5.35 10.16
N ASP A 210 -3.25 -5.01 8.89
CA ASP A 210 -2.64 -3.74 8.51
C ASP A 210 -3.50 -2.54 8.91
N LEU A 211 -4.83 -2.63 8.76
CA LEU A 211 -5.75 -1.58 9.20
C LEU A 211 -5.63 -1.37 10.72
N VAL A 212 -5.64 -2.44 11.51
CA VAL A 212 -5.50 -2.36 12.97
C VAL A 212 -4.14 -1.78 13.34
N GLN A 213 -3.04 -2.24 12.73
CA GLN A 213 -1.69 -1.73 12.98
C GLN A 213 -1.56 -0.24 12.62
N THR A 214 -2.11 0.17 11.48
CA THR A 214 -2.09 1.58 11.05
C THR A 214 -2.89 2.46 12.02
N SER A 215 -4.01 1.95 12.53
CA SER A 215 -4.82 2.67 13.52
C SER A 215 -4.07 2.93 14.83
N LEU A 216 -3.03 2.16 15.19
CA LEU A 216 -2.24 2.42 16.40
C LEU A 216 -1.46 3.74 16.33
N ARG A 217 -1.17 4.21 15.11
CA ARG A 217 -0.39 5.42 14.84
C ARG A 217 -1.25 6.61 14.42
N ASP A 218 -2.43 6.33 13.86
CA ASP A 218 -3.29 7.35 13.28
C ASP A 218 -4.66 7.40 13.96
N GLU A 219 -4.86 8.46 14.74
CA GLU A 219 -6.10 8.73 15.46
C GLU A 219 -7.32 8.91 14.53
N ARG A 220 -7.12 9.31 13.26
CA ARG A 220 -8.23 9.48 12.29
C ARG A 220 -8.93 8.16 11.94
N LEU A 221 -8.23 7.04 12.12
CA LEU A 221 -8.74 5.69 11.92
C LEU A 221 -9.48 5.15 13.15
N HIS A 222 -9.62 5.94 14.23
CA HIS A 222 -10.45 5.59 15.37
C HIS A 222 -11.80 6.31 15.31
N PRO A 223 -12.93 5.60 15.53
CA PRO A 223 -13.06 4.12 15.54
C PRO A 223 -12.76 3.52 14.16
N LEU A 224 -12.43 2.22 14.11
CA LEU A 224 -12.20 1.50 12.85
C LEU A 224 -13.49 1.49 12.03
N ARG A 225 -13.43 1.92 10.76
CA ARG A 225 -14.60 2.04 9.88
C ARG A 225 -14.39 1.35 8.53
N CYS A 226 -15.50 0.89 7.94
CA CYS A 226 -15.68 0.59 6.54
C CYS A 226 -16.85 1.42 6.02
N CYS A 227 -16.65 2.25 4.99
CA CYS A 227 -17.75 3.00 4.35
C CYS A 227 -18.60 3.78 5.37
N HIS A 228 -17.91 4.49 6.28
CA HIS A 228 -18.50 5.22 7.41
C HIS A 228 -19.20 4.38 8.49
N GLN A 229 -19.20 3.05 8.39
CA GLN A 229 -19.77 2.17 9.41
C GLN A 229 -18.66 1.58 10.28
N GLU A 230 -18.84 1.61 11.60
CA GLU A 230 -17.89 1.03 12.55
C GLU A 230 -17.79 -0.50 12.38
N LEU A 231 -16.56 -1.01 12.51
CA LEU A 231 -16.29 -2.44 12.50
C LEU A 231 -16.56 -3.04 13.88
N ALA A 232 -17.26 -4.18 13.92
CA ALA A 232 -17.49 -4.92 15.16
C ALA A 232 -16.17 -5.49 15.70
N LEU A 233 -15.74 -5.05 16.87
CA LEU A 233 -14.41 -5.37 17.39
C LEU A 233 -14.29 -6.83 17.84
N GLU A 234 -15.39 -7.42 18.31
CA GLU A 234 -15.46 -8.82 18.72
C GLU A 234 -15.12 -9.76 17.57
N THR A 235 -15.52 -9.40 16.35
CA THR A 235 -15.20 -10.17 15.14
C THR A 235 -13.81 -9.82 14.63
N VAL A 236 -13.41 -8.54 14.61
CA VAL A 236 -12.03 -8.13 14.22
C VAL A 236 -10.98 -8.85 15.09
N PHE A 237 -11.23 -8.96 16.38
CA PHE A 237 -10.32 -9.58 17.35
C PHE A 237 -10.04 -11.06 17.08
N GLN A 238 -10.92 -11.77 16.37
CA GLN A 238 -10.70 -13.17 15.98
C GLN A 238 -9.65 -13.33 14.87
N PHE A 239 -9.35 -12.26 14.12
CA PHE A 239 -8.43 -12.28 12.98
C PHE A 239 -7.02 -11.77 13.32
N ILE A 240 -6.85 -11.14 14.48
CA ILE A 240 -5.58 -10.54 14.94
C ILE A 240 -4.98 -11.32 16.12
N SER A 241 -3.67 -11.17 16.33
CA SER A 241 -2.99 -11.78 17.47
C SER A 241 -3.42 -11.15 18.81
N ALA A 242 -3.23 -11.89 19.91
CA ALA A 242 -3.48 -11.38 21.25
C ALA A 242 -2.62 -10.14 21.58
N SER A 243 -1.37 -10.11 21.09
CA SER A 243 -0.46 -8.97 21.27
C SER A 243 -0.97 -7.71 20.56
N LEU A 244 -1.42 -7.83 19.30
CA LEU A 244 -1.96 -6.70 18.54
C LEU A 244 -3.29 -6.22 19.13
N ARG A 245 -4.12 -7.14 19.62
CA ARG A 245 -5.36 -6.82 20.34
C ARG A 245 -5.08 -5.98 21.58
N ALA A 246 -4.13 -6.38 22.42
CA ALA A 246 -3.76 -5.64 23.62
C ALA A 246 -3.28 -4.21 23.28
N GLN A 247 -2.38 -4.08 22.31
CA GLN A 247 -1.92 -2.77 21.83
C GLN A 247 -3.07 -1.89 21.30
N PHE A 248 -4.00 -2.48 20.55
CA PHE A 248 -5.17 -1.76 20.05
C PHE A 248 -6.09 -1.28 21.17
N VAL A 249 -6.34 -2.11 22.19
CA VAL A 249 -7.15 -1.73 23.35
C VAL A 249 -6.49 -0.57 24.12
N ASP A 250 -5.18 -0.67 24.40
CA ASP A 250 -4.41 0.40 25.04
C ASP A 250 -4.49 1.71 24.24
N LYS A 251 -4.25 1.64 22.92
CA LYS A 251 -4.31 2.81 22.04
C LYS A 251 -5.71 3.40 21.92
N ARG A 252 -6.76 2.57 21.97
CA ARG A 252 -8.14 3.05 21.96
C ARG A 252 -8.46 3.84 23.23
N ILE A 253 -7.94 3.45 24.40
CA ILE A 253 -8.09 4.21 25.65
C ILE A 253 -7.33 5.54 25.57
N GLU A 254 -6.11 5.53 25.03
CA GLU A 254 -5.33 6.74 24.76
C GLU A 254 -6.11 7.72 23.88
N PHE A 255 -6.62 7.26 22.74
CA PHE A 255 -7.37 8.12 21.81
C PHE A 255 -8.75 8.54 22.33
N ALA A 256 -9.40 7.72 23.16
CA ALA A 256 -10.63 8.11 23.84
C ALA A 256 -10.41 9.22 24.89
N THR A 257 -9.19 9.34 25.42
CA THR A 257 -8.83 10.45 26.31
C THR A 257 -8.67 11.72 25.47
N PRO A 258 -9.28 12.87 25.84
CA PRO A 258 -9.10 14.11 25.08
C PRO A 258 -7.63 14.51 24.96
N SER A 259 -7.15 14.85 23.75
CA SER A 259 -5.73 15.18 23.54
C SER A 259 -5.15 16.23 24.52
N PRO A 260 -5.89 17.30 24.92
CA PRO A 260 -5.39 18.26 25.90
C PRO A 260 -5.18 17.69 27.29
N SER A 261 -5.86 16.60 27.67
CA SER A 261 -5.69 15.95 28.96
C SER A 261 -4.75 14.74 28.91
N ARG A 262 -4.37 14.23 27.74
CA ARG A 262 -3.41 13.12 27.65
C ARG A 262 -2.07 13.50 28.27
N VAL A 263 -1.55 12.65 29.15
CA VAL A 263 -0.22 12.76 29.74
C VAL A 263 0.64 11.61 29.24
N TYR A 264 1.84 11.94 28.80
CA TYR A 264 2.83 10.99 28.30
C TYR A 264 4.09 11.06 29.15
N CYS A 265 4.84 9.97 29.18
CA CYS A 265 6.16 9.96 29.78
C CYS A 265 7.10 10.93 29.03
N PRO A 266 7.74 11.90 29.70
CA PRO A 266 8.63 12.88 29.07
C PRO A 266 9.96 12.24 28.62
N ASN A 267 10.28 11.03 29.07
CA ASN A 267 11.45 10.30 28.59
C ASN A 267 11.24 9.92 27.11
N PRO A 268 12.03 10.46 26.16
CA PRO A 268 11.81 10.24 24.73
C PRO A 268 12.00 8.77 24.32
N ARG A 269 12.74 7.96 25.11
CA ARG A 269 12.90 6.53 24.87
C ARG A 269 11.69 5.70 25.33
N CYS A 270 10.86 6.24 26.22
CA CYS A 270 9.65 5.57 26.72
C CYS A 270 8.40 6.12 26.04
N SER A 271 8.11 7.41 26.17
CA SER A 271 6.94 8.08 25.57
C SER A 271 5.59 7.38 25.82
N ARG A 272 5.48 6.53 26.87
CA ARG A 272 4.27 5.78 27.17
C ARG A 272 3.16 6.70 27.66
N PHE A 273 1.93 6.40 27.25
CA PHE A 273 0.73 7.06 27.74
C PHE A 273 0.47 6.70 29.21
N LEU A 274 0.29 7.72 30.06
CA LEU A 274 0.12 7.58 31.52
C LEU A 274 -1.32 7.84 31.98
N GLY A 275 -2.22 8.22 31.06
CA GLY A 275 -3.61 8.53 31.38
C GLY A 275 -3.99 9.98 31.11
N GLY A 276 -5.18 10.36 31.59
CA GLY A 276 -5.66 11.74 31.56
C GLY A 276 -5.15 12.52 32.78
N SER A 277 -4.89 13.81 32.62
CA SER A 277 -4.29 14.67 33.65
C SER A 277 -5.12 14.80 34.92
N GLY A 278 -6.41 14.43 34.88
CA GLY A 278 -7.40 14.77 35.91
C GLY A 278 -7.56 16.29 36.01
N GLY A 279 -8.68 16.78 36.54
CA GLY A 279 -8.85 18.23 36.74
C GLY A 279 -7.94 18.83 37.83
N THR A 280 -7.10 18.02 38.47
CA THR A 280 -6.27 18.38 39.63
C THR A 280 -4.82 17.96 39.38
N LYS A 281 -3.85 18.79 39.79
CA LYS A 281 -2.43 18.47 39.73
C LYS A 281 -2.13 17.18 40.51
N GLN A 282 -1.56 16.20 39.82
CA GLN A 282 -1.18 14.90 40.36
C GLN A 282 0.17 14.49 39.78
N ASP A 283 0.92 13.72 40.56
CA ASP A 283 2.19 13.14 40.11
C ASP A 283 1.91 11.72 39.61
N LEU A 284 2.14 11.50 38.31
CA LEU A 284 1.92 10.23 37.64
C LEU A 284 3.23 9.46 37.54
N HIS A 285 3.21 8.19 37.91
CA HIS A 285 4.38 7.32 37.83
C HIS A 285 4.35 6.51 36.54
N CYS A 286 5.46 6.53 35.79
CA CYS A 286 5.65 5.65 34.65
C CYS A 286 6.15 4.28 35.11
N GLU A 287 5.34 3.24 34.92
CA GLU A 287 5.69 1.86 35.33
C GLU A 287 6.86 1.25 34.53
N GLU A 288 7.12 1.75 33.31
CA GLU A 288 8.18 1.20 32.45
C GLU A 288 9.57 1.75 32.77
N CYS A 289 9.69 3.06 32.99
CA CYS A 289 10.99 3.72 33.18
C CYS A 289 11.16 4.41 34.55
N GLY A 290 10.13 4.39 35.40
CA GLY A 290 10.16 4.96 36.74
C GLY A 290 10.09 6.49 36.81
N ALA A 291 9.99 7.18 35.67
CA ALA A 291 9.85 8.64 35.65
C ALA A 291 8.56 9.10 36.34
N VAL A 292 8.63 10.22 37.05
CA VAL A 292 7.48 10.85 37.71
C VAL A 292 7.12 12.12 36.95
N VAL A 293 5.86 12.25 36.56
CA VAL A 293 5.38 13.27 35.62
C VAL A 293 4.30 14.10 36.28
N CYS A 294 4.42 15.42 36.23
CA CYS A 294 3.37 16.32 36.69
C CYS A 294 2.22 16.34 35.67
N SER A 295 1.00 16.04 36.10
CA SER A 295 -0.17 15.97 35.21
C SER A 295 -0.57 17.32 34.61
N GLU A 296 -0.17 18.43 35.23
CA GLU A 296 -0.54 19.79 34.83
C GLU A 296 0.40 20.35 33.73
N CYS A 297 1.72 20.37 33.97
CA CYS A 297 2.70 20.82 32.97
C CYS A 297 3.11 19.74 31.96
N LYS A 298 2.81 18.47 32.28
CA LYS A 298 3.18 17.28 31.47
C LYS A 298 4.68 17.08 31.30
N ASP A 299 5.46 17.61 32.24
CA ASP A 299 6.90 17.43 32.33
C ASP A 299 7.26 16.66 33.61
N ASN A 300 8.54 16.42 33.84
CA ASN A 300 9.05 15.79 35.05
C ASN A 300 8.56 16.54 36.30
N VAL A 301 8.34 15.79 37.39
CA VAL A 301 7.89 16.36 38.66
C VAL A 301 8.86 17.43 39.15
N HIS A 302 8.30 18.54 39.64
CA HIS A 302 9.04 19.67 40.19
C HIS A 302 8.49 20.02 41.59
N PRO A 303 8.91 19.28 42.64
CA PRO A 303 8.34 19.42 43.97
C PRO A 303 8.58 20.82 44.55
N GLY A 304 7.51 21.49 44.99
CA GLY A 304 7.60 22.81 45.61
C GLY A 304 7.76 23.98 44.64
N GLU A 305 7.78 23.74 43.34
CA GLU A 305 7.82 24.77 42.30
C GLU A 305 6.50 24.81 41.51
N ASP A 306 6.13 26.01 41.06
CA ASP A 306 5.02 26.20 40.14
C ASP A 306 5.37 25.68 38.74
N CYS A 307 4.34 25.24 38.00
CA CYS A 307 4.52 24.76 36.64
C CYS A 307 5.07 25.87 35.74
N GLN A 308 6.25 25.66 35.16
CA GLN A 308 6.81 26.57 34.17
C GLN A 308 6.36 26.19 32.75
N TYR A 309 6.12 27.19 31.91
CA TYR A 309 5.82 26.95 30.50
C TYR A 309 7.07 26.47 29.76
N ASN A 310 6.94 25.37 29.05
CA ASN A 310 8.01 24.83 28.21
C ASN A 310 8.40 25.84 27.10
N GLN A 311 9.64 26.32 27.13
CA GLN A 311 10.15 27.34 26.19
C GLN A 311 10.10 26.85 24.73
N ALA A 312 10.32 25.57 24.47
CA ALA A 312 10.22 25.02 23.12
C ALA A 312 8.77 25.09 22.61
N THR A 313 7.79 24.80 23.47
CA THR A 313 6.37 24.96 23.12
C THR A 313 6.01 26.41 22.82
N LEU A 314 6.56 27.37 23.56
CA LEU A 314 6.38 28.80 23.28
C LEU A 314 6.98 29.19 21.92
N GLY A 315 8.19 28.70 21.61
CA GLY A 315 8.83 28.92 20.31
C GLY A 315 7.99 28.40 19.13
N VAL A 316 7.45 27.18 19.26
CA VAL A 316 6.58 26.59 18.22
C VAL A 316 5.28 27.39 18.04
N LYS A 317 4.68 27.87 19.14
CA LYS A 317 3.49 28.74 19.07
C LYS A 317 3.79 30.10 18.41
N ALA A 318 4.96 30.68 18.68
CA ALA A 318 5.39 31.92 18.04
C ALA A 318 5.60 31.73 16.53
N LEU A 319 6.24 30.64 16.11
CA LEU A 319 6.39 30.28 14.71
C LEU A 319 5.03 30.09 14.03
N ALA A 320 4.11 29.35 14.67
CA ALA A 320 2.76 29.15 14.15
C ALA A 320 2.02 30.48 13.94
N ALA A 321 2.13 31.43 14.88
CA ALA A 321 1.55 32.75 14.73
C ALA A 321 2.17 33.54 13.56
N ALA A 322 3.50 33.47 13.40
CA ALA A 322 4.20 34.14 12.30
C ALA A 322 3.83 33.57 10.92
N SER A 323 3.64 32.24 10.82
CA SER A 323 3.21 31.56 9.59
C SER A 323 1.71 31.63 9.34
N GLY A 324 0.92 32.21 10.25
CA GLY A 324 -0.55 32.25 10.16
C GLY A 324 -1.25 30.91 10.42
N TRP A 325 -0.54 29.90 10.91
CA TRP A 325 -1.08 28.61 11.29
C TRP A 325 -2.03 28.72 12.49
N LYS A 326 -2.96 27.77 12.58
CA LYS A 326 -4.09 27.87 13.51
C LYS A 326 -4.10 26.71 14.48
N THR A 327 -4.39 27.02 15.75
CA THR A 327 -4.50 26.01 16.78
C THR A 327 -5.92 25.44 16.81
N CYS A 328 -6.03 24.12 16.76
CA CYS A 328 -7.30 23.42 16.91
C CYS A 328 -7.89 23.71 18.31
N PRO A 329 -9.16 24.13 18.40
CA PRO A 329 -9.80 24.40 19.70
C PRO A 329 -10.05 23.14 20.53
N GLY A 330 -10.05 21.95 19.91
CA GLY A 330 -10.31 20.68 20.58
C GLY A 330 -9.07 20.00 21.15
N CYS A 331 -7.99 19.91 20.36
CA CYS A 331 -6.76 19.19 20.76
C CYS A 331 -5.52 20.07 20.92
N HIS A 332 -5.61 21.35 20.59
CA HIS A 332 -4.49 22.30 20.57
C HIS A 332 -3.34 21.95 19.61
N ALA A 333 -3.55 21.00 18.68
CA ALA A 333 -2.63 20.78 17.57
C ALA A 333 -2.58 22.04 16.68
N ILE A 334 -1.39 22.36 16.18
CA ILE A 334 -1.19 23.41 15.18
C ILE A 334 -1.53 22.82 13.82
N VAL A 335 -2.33 23.55 13.05
CA VAL A 335 -2.88 23.14 11.77
C VAL A 335 -2.53 24.20 10.73
N GLU A 336 -2.01 23.72 9.61
CA GLU A 336 -1.81 24.47 8.38
C GLU A 336 -2.98 24.20 7.42
N LEU A 337 -3.43 25.23 6.71
CA LEU A 337 -4.39 25.11 5.63
C LEU A 337 -3.63 25.19 4.31
N ASN A 338 -3.48 24.06 3.64
CA ASN A 338 -2.80 24.02 2.33
C ASN A 338 -3.71 24.51 1.19
N GLN A 339 -4.98 24.10 1.20
CA GLN A 339 -5.94 24.35 0.13
C GLN A 339 -7.38 24.18 0.61
N GLY A 340 -8.34 24.70 -0.16
CA GLY A 340 -9.77 24.56 0.13
C GLY A 340 -10.35 25.65 1.02
N CYS A 341 -11.58 25.42 1.49
CA CYS A 341 -12.31 26.39 2.30
C CYS A 341 -11.80 26.46 3.74
N TYR A 342 -12.26 27.45 4.51
CA TYR A 342 -11.88 27.60 5.91
C TYR A 342 -12.55 26.58 6.87
N HIS A 343 -13.26 25.57 6.35
CA HIS A 343 -13.72 24.42 7.12
C HIS A 343 -12.58 23.43 7.32
N ILE A 344 -12.10 23.28 8.55
CA ILE A 344 -11.08 22.30 8.89
C ILE A 344 -11.69 21.19 9.72
N THR A 345 -11.33 19.94 9.41
CA THR A 345 -11.51 18.79 10.30
C THR A 345 -10.15 18.37 10.84
N CYS A 346 -9.91 18.57 12.13
CA CYS A 346 -8.65 18.19 12.77
C CYS A 346 -8.51 16.66 12.87
N ARG A 347 -7.28 16.16 13.13
CA ARG A 347 -7.02 14.73 13.40
C ARG A 347 -7.79 14.19 14.60
N CYS A 348 -8.14 15.04 15.56
CA CYS A 348 -9.01 14.71 16.70
C CYS A 348 -10.52 14.82 16.36
N SER A 349 -10.88 14.86 15.08
CA SER A 349 -12.25 14.99 14.55
C SER A 349 -12.98 16.30 14.90
N THR A 350 -12.32 17.24 15.57
CA THR A 350 -12.91 18.57 15.83
C THR A 350 -12.99 19.37 14.54
N GLN A 351 -14.20 19.83 14.21
CA GLN A 351 -14.45 20.70 13.07
C GLN A 351 -14.49 22.17 13.49
N PHE A 352 -13.69 23.02 12.86
CA PHE A 352 -13.55 24.42 13.24
C PHE A 352 -13.27 25.33 12.02
N CYS A 353 -13.53 26.63 12.18
CA CYS A 353 -13.19 27.64 11.19
C CYS A 353 -11.71 28.01 11.29
N TYR A 354 -10.95 27.90 10.20
CA TYR A 354 -9.53 28.23 10.19
C TYR A 354 -9.25 29.69 10.56
N LEU A 355 -10.09 30.64 10.14
CA LEU A 355 -9.82 32.07 10.41
C LEU A 355 -9.84 32.40 11.90
N CYS A 356 -10.87 31.95 12.62
CA CYS A 356 -11.17 32.36 13.99
C CYS A 356 -11.02 31.24 15.03
N SER A 357 -10.72 30.01 14.64
CA SER A 357 -10.67 28.83 15.50
C SER A 357 -11.97 28.51 16.26
N ALA A 358 -13.09 29.14 15.91
CA ALA A 358 -14.40 28.81 16.47
C ALA A 358 -14.93 27.49 15.90
N ARG A 359 -15.83 26.82 16.65
CA ARG A 359 -16.49 25.60 16.19
C ARG A 359 -17.17 25.84 14.84
N TRP A 360 -17.14 24.84 13.95
CA TRP A 360 -17.70 25.00 12.61
C TRP A 360 -19.19 25.40 12.65
N ARG A 361 -19.58 26.32 11.76
CA ARG A 361 -20.92 26.94 11.67
C ARG A 361 -21.37 27.77 12.89
N THR A 362 -20.47 28.17 13.78
CA THR A 362 -20.79 29.10 14.88
C THR A 362 -20.27 30.52 14.67
N CYS A 363 -19.68 30.83 13.51
CA CYS A 363 -19.13 32.14 13.18
C CYS A 363 -19.63 32.64 11.81
N GLY A 364 -19.69 33.96 11.62
CA GLY A 364 -19.99 34.61 10.34
C GLY A 364 -18.76 34.90 9.47
N CYS A 365 -17.68 34.14 9.63
CA CYS A 365 -16.48 34.31 8.82
C CYS A 365 -16.77 33.98 7.35
N ARG A 366 -16.07 34.65 6.43
CA ARG A 366 -16.07 34.26 5.02
C ARG A 366 -15.65 32.80 4.90
N GLN A 367 -16.20 32.10 3.91
CA GLN A 367 -15.94 30.67 3.72
C GLN A 367 -14.63 30.40 2.97
N TRP A 368 -14.20 31.35 2.13
CA TRP A 368 -13.09 31.19 1.21
C TRP A 368 -12.12 32.36 1.26
N ASP A 369 -10.87 32.04 0.96
CA ASP A 369 -9.97 32.96 0.29
C ASP A 369 -10.11 32.75 -1.22
N GLU A 370 -10.07 33.83 -2.01
CA GLU A 370 -10.21 33.72 -3.48
C GLU A 370 -9.06 32.87 -4.08
N GLN A 371 -7.84 32.97 -3.54
CA GLN A 371 -6.72 32.17 -4.04
C GLN A 371 -6.90 30.68 -3.69
N ASN A 372 -7.39 30.37 -2.49
CA ASN A 372 -7.63 28.98 -2.09
C ASN A 372 -8.76 28.34 -2.89
N LEU A 373 -9.77 29.13 -3.26
CA LEU A 373 -10.87 28.69 -4.13
C LEU A 373 -10.35 28.37 -5.53
N LEU A 374 -9.52 29.24 -6.09
CA LEU A 374 -8.89 29.02 -7.39
C LEU A 374 -7.95 27.80 -7.38
N ASN A 375 -7.11 27.66 -6.36
CA ASN A 375 -6.24 26.49 -6.20
C ASN A 375 -7.04 25.18 -6.06
N ASP A 376 -8.16 25.16 -5.32
CA ASP A 376 -9.02 23.96 -5.25
C ASP A 376 -9.70 23.66 -6.59
N ALA A 377 -10.11 24.69 -7.33
CA ALA A 377 -10.67 24.52 -8.67
C ALA A 377 -9.65 23.92 -9.64
N GLU A 378 -8.44 24.50 -9.71
CA GLU A 378 -7.32 23.98 -10.51
C GLU A 378 -7.01 22.52 -10.16
N ARG A 379 -6.86 22.21 -8.87
CA ARG A 379 -6.62 20.84 -8.40
C ARG A 379 -7.71 19.88 -8.87
N ARG A 380 -8.99 20.24 -8.74
CA ARG A 380 -10.09 19.37 -9.15
C ARG A 380 -10.14 19.15 -10.66
N VAL A 381 -9.91 20.18 -11.46
CA VAL A 381 -9.83 20.08 -12.93
C VAL A 381 -8.61 19.23 -13.33
N PHE A 382 -7.47 19.46 -12.69
CA PHE A 382 -6.26 18.67 -12.92
C PHE A 382 -6.47 17.19 -12.61
N ASN A 383 -7.10 16.86 -11.47
CA ASN A 383 -7.38 15.48 -11.09
C ASN A 383 -8.36 14.79 -12.05
N GLU A 384 -9.30 15.56 -12.62
CA GLU A 384 -10.33 15.07 -13.54
C GLU A 384 -9.81 14.83 -14.97
N PHE A 385 -9.05 15.78 -15.52
CA PHE A 385 -8.61 15.76 -16.92
C PHE A 385 -7.13 15.40 -17.13
N GLY A 386 -6.30 15.50 -16.09
CA GLY A 386 -4.87 15.20 -16.13
C GLY A 386 -4.01 16.33 -16.70
N ALA A 387 -2.69 16.21 -16.50
CA ALA A 387 -1.71 17.22 -16.90
C ALA A 387 -1.65 17.46 -18.42
N GLY A 388 -1.74 16.38 -19.21
CA GLY A 388 -1.59 16.46 -20.68
C GLY A 388 -2.69 17.27 -21.36
N GLU A 389 -3.90 17.34 -20.80
CA GLU A 389 -4.99 18.13 -21.41
C GLU A 389 -4.81 19.63 -21.17
N ALA A 390 -4.30 20.00 -19.99
CA ALA A 390 -3.96 21.38 -19.65
C ALA A 390 -2.88 21.95 -20.58
N GLU A 391 -1.89 21.12 -20.94
CA GLU A 391 -0.80 21.51 -21.85
C GLU A 391 -1.26 21.61 -23.31
N LEU A 392 -2.11 20.68 -23.76
CA LEU A 392 -2.61 20.67 -25.14
C LEU A 392 -3.60 21.80 -25.44
N ARG A 393 -4.44 22.19 -24.47
CA ARG A 393 -5.51 23.20 -24.64
C ARG A 393 -5.65 24.10 -23.41
N PRO A 394 -4.75 25.09 -23.25
CA PRO A 394 -4.74 25.96 -22.08
C PRO A 394 -6.01 26.81 -21.95
N ASP A 395 -6.60 27.26 -23.06
CA ASP A 395 -7.81 28.09 -23.05
C ASP A 395 -9.02 27.33 -22.47
N ILE A 396 -9.22 26.08 -22.91
CA ILE A 396 -10.31 25.23 -22.41
C ILE A 396 -10.06 24.83 -20.96
N HIS A 397 -8.80 24.59 -20.59
CA HIS A 397 -8.44 24.31 -19.21
C HIS A 397 -8.79 25.49 -18.30
N ALA A 398 -8.42 26.71 -18.69
CA ALA A 398 -8.74 27.93 -17.95
C ALA A 398 -10.26 28.16 -17.81
N GLU A 399 -11.04 27.92 -18.87
CA GLU A 399 -12.50 27.98 -18.83
C GLU A 399 -13.09 26.97 -17.83
N ARG A 400 -12.62 25.72 -17.84
CA ARG A 400 -13.06 24.69 -16.86
C ARG A 400 -12.69 25.05 -15.43
N VAL A 401 -11.51 25.63 -15.21
CA VAL A 401 -11.10 26.09 -13.88
C VAL A 401 -12.03 27.18 -13.40
N HIS A 402 -12.39 28.14 -14.26
CA HIS A 402 -13.36 29.18 -13.94
C HIS A 402 -14.74 28.62 -13.60
N ASP A 403 -15.29 27.72 -14.43
CA ASP A 403 -16.59 27.09 -14.18
C ASP A 403 -16.59 26.31 -12.86
N ARG A 404 -15.52 25.54 -12.59
CA ARG A 404 -15.37 24.80 -11.34
C ARG A 404 -15.24 25.74 -10.14
N MET A 405 -14.56 26.88 -10.29
CA MET A 405 -14.47 27.90 -9.24
C MET A 405 -15.86 28.41 -8.83
N GLU A 406 -16.73 28.71 -9.80
CA GLU A 406 -18.10 29.16 -9.56
C GLU A 406 -18.98 28.07 -8.92
N GLU A 407 -18.84 26.81 -9.34
CA GLU A 407 -19.51 25.67 -8.69
C GLU A 407 -19.14 25.56 -7.20
N LEU A 408 -17.86 25.71 -6.87
CA LEU A 408 -17.35 25.58 -5.50
C LEU A 408 -17.84 26.67 -4.55
N ARG A 409 -18.21 27.85 -5.06
CA ARG A 409 -18.84 28.91 -4.25
C ARG A 409 -20.14 28.44 -3.60
N HIS A 410 -20.84 27.51 -4.25
CA HIS A 410 -22.14 26.99 -3.80
C HIS A 410 -22.09 25.54 -3.30
N SER A 411 -21.22 24.70 -3.87
CA SER A 411 -21.18 23.26 -3.59
C SER A 411 -19.74 22.72 -3.50
N HIS A 412 -19.15 22.84 -2.31
CA HIS A 412 -17.77 22.40 -2.06
C HIS A 412 -17.63 21.26 -1.06
N GLU A 413 -18.61 21.05 -0.19
CA GLU A 413 -18.66 19.92 0.74
C GLU A 413 -19.01 18.64 -0.03
N CYS A 414 -18.14 17.62 0.04
CA CYS A 414 -18.43 16.29 -0.50
C CYS A 414 -18.75 15.34 0.64
N VAL A 415 -20.03 15.21 0.96
CA VAL A 415 -20.48 14.36 2.08
C VAL A 415 -20.42 12.87 1.71
N HIS A 416 -20.65 12.55 0.44
CA HIS A 416 -20.64 11.17 -0.06
C HIS A 416 -19.67 11.06 -1.23
N HIS A 417 -18.60 10.31 -1.01
CA HIS A 417 -17.62 10.04 -2.04
C HIS A 417 -18.07 8.86 -2.92
N SER A 418 -18.06 9.07 -4.23
CA SER A 418 -18.25 8.01 -5.22
C SER A 418 -16.93 7.79 -5.93
N TRP A 419 -16.34 6.62 -5.73
CA TRP A 419 -14.96 6.34 -6.13
C TRP A 419 -14.87 5.64 -7.47
N ARG A 420 -13.95 6.09 -8.33
CA ARG A 420 -13.53 5.42 -9.56
C ARG A 420 -12.02 5.25 -9.59
N PHE A 421 -11.55 4.20 -10.25
CA PHE A 421 -10.12 4.03 -10.48
C PHE A 421 -9.61 5.07 -11.49
N ARG A 422 -8.49 5.71 -11.15
CA ARG A 422 -7.71 6.57 -12.03
C ARG A 422 -6.35 5.90 -12.20
N HIS A 423 -6.03 5.45 -13.41
CA HIS A 423 -4.72 4.91 -13.74
C HIS A 423 -3.66 6.01 -13.75
N GLY A 424 -2.43 5.62 -13.46
CA GLY A 424 -1.28 6.52 -13.36
C GLY A 424 -0.86 6.77 -11.92
N CYS A 425 0.35 7.30 -11.78
CA CYS A 425 0.93 7.57 -10.48
C CYS A 425 0.42 8.87 -9.83
N GLY A 426 0.69 9.04 -8.54
CA GLY A 426 0.44 10.27 -7.80
C GLY A 426 0.37 10.05 -6.29
N GLU A 427 0.22 11.13 -5.54
CA GLU A 427 0.12 11.10 -4.08
C GLU A 427 -1.34 11.01 -3.62
N CYS A 428 -1.58 10.22 -2.57
CA CYS A 428 -2.85 10.22 -1.88
C CYS A 428 -3.01 11.51 -1.08
N GLU A 429 -4.07 12.28 -1.35
CA GLU A 429 -4.33 13.57 -0.68
C GLU A 429 -4.65 13.41 0.83
N GLU A 430 -4.90 12.19 1.30
CA GLU A 430 -5.25 11.90 2.69
C GLU A 430 -4.10 11.39 3.56
N CYS A 431 -3.23 10.55 3.00
CA CYS A 431 -2.10 9.98 3.75
C CYS A 431 -0.73 10.42 3.23
N GLY A 432 -0.65 11.06 2.07
CA GLY A 432 0.61 11.46 1.42
C GLY A 432 1.35 10.30 0.75
N ASP A 433 0.85 9.07 0.81
CA ASP A 433 1.51 7.93 0.17
C ASP A 433 1.49 8.09 -1.36
N PHE A 434 2.65 7.98 -1.98
CA PHE A 434 2.78 7.92 -3.43
C PHE A 434 2.40 6.53 -3.95
N LEU A 435 1.46 6.47 -4.89
CA LEU A 435 1.04 5.24 -5.55
C LEU A 435 1.54 5.25 -7.00
N PRO A 436 2.26 4.22 -7.45
CA PRO A 436 2.83 4.20 -8.79
C PRO A 436 1.84 3.77 -9.88
N VAL A 437 0.79 3.01 -9.53
CA VAL A 437 -0.09 2.38 -10.53
C VAL A 437 -1.43 3.09 -10.70
N PHE A 438 -2.12 3.40 -9.59
CA PHE A 438 -3.44 3.99 -9.63
C PHE A 438 -3.79 4.69 -8.31
N LEU A 439 -4.75 5.60 -8.38
CA LEU A 439 -5.45 6.20 -7.24
C LEU A 439 -6.97 6.03 -7.39
N MET A 440 -7.69 6.12 -6.29
CA MET A 440 -9.14 6.30 -6.31
C MET A 440 -9.44 7.79 -6.49
N ARG A 441 -10.17 8.15 -7.54
CA ARG A 441 -10.70 9.50 -7.75
C ARG A 441 -12.16 9.56 -7.35
N CYS A 442 -12.54 10.53 -6.54
CA CYS A 442 -13.94 10.79 -6.25
C CYS A 442 -14.61 11.51 -7.44
N THR A 443 -15.72 11.01 -7.97
CA THR A 443 -16.42 11.66 -9.10
C THR A 443 -17.11 12.96 -8.73
N ASN A 444 -17.35 13.20 -7.43
CA ASN A 444 -18.04 14.39 -6.95
C ASN A 444 -17.06 15.54 -6.69
N CYS A 445 -16.04 15.32 -5.84
CA CYS A 445 -15.07 16.36 -5.49
C CYS A 445 -13.67 16.20 -6.08
N GLN A 446 -13.45 15.22 -6.96
CA GLN A 446 -12.19 14.98 -7.66
C GLN A 446 -10.96 14.73 -6.76
N THR A 447 -11.14 14.52 -5.46
CA THR A 447 -10.02 14.14 -4.56
C THR A 447 -9.44 12.79 -4.97
N LEU A 448 -8.11 12.69 -4.85
CA LEU A 448 -7.36 11.46 -5.07
C LEU A 448 -7.01 10.82 -3.74
N ALA A 449 -7.39 9.56 -3.55
CA ALA A 449 -7.11 8.80 -2.35
C ALA A 449 -6.57 7.41 -2.69
N CYS A 450 -5.71 6.87 -1.83
CA CYS A 450 -5.38 5.45 -1.88
C CYS A 450 -6.61 4.62 -1.53
N ARG A 451 -6.63 3.35 -1.96
CA ARG A 451 -7.76 2.46 -1.72
C ARG A 451 -8.10 2.29 -0.23
N ARG A 452 -7.10 2.35 0.65
CA ARG A 452 -7.30 2.31 2.11
C ARG A 452 -7.99 3.57 2.62
N CYS A 453 -7.54 4.74 2.18
CA CYS A 453 -8.12 6.02 2.59
C CYS A 453 -9.56 6.17 2.10
N SER A 454 -9.86 5.76 0.86
CA SER A 454 -11.22 5.83 0.31
C SER A 454 -12.24 4.94 1.03
N VAL A 455 -11.79 3.88 1.72
CA VAL A 455 -12.68 2.91 2.40
C VAL A 455 -12.73 3.12 3.90
N ASN A 456 -11.58 3.42 4.53
CA ASN A 456 -11.43 3.43 5.99
C ASN A 456 -11.33 4.84 6.60
N ARG A 457 -11.01 5.87 5.81
CA ARG A 457 -10.88 7.26 6.31
C ARG A 457 -12.03 8.16 5.85
N LEU A 458 -12.27 8.17 4.54
CA LEU A 458 -13.16 9.09 3.84
C LEU A 458 -14.59 8.59 3.71
#